data_AF-A0A9D5UA09-F1
#
_entry.id   AF-A0A9D5UA09-F1
#
_cell.length_a   1.000
_cell.length_b   1.000
_cell.length_c   1.000
_cell.angle_alpha   90.00
_cell.angle_beta   90.00
_cell.angle_gamma   90.00
#
_symmetry.space_group_name_H-M   'P 1'
#
loop_
_entity.id
_entity.type
_entity.pdbx_description
1 polymer ?
#
loop_
_entity_poly.entity_id
_entity_poly.type
_entity_poly.pdbx_seq_one_letter_code
_entity_poly.pdbx_strand_id
1 'polypeptide(L)'
;MSINIEQVDIEVEDWIDGVSFTQVKVEIHRNPALYADIKPLYEEIEAAEADLARLTARATSTERTSDESSLGEESAAPAPADGEESLGETAAEPESVTEARTRLEALYARAEDLYAQYDADKETWTLRALEPAEIRAVTADLTVPTEPTKLAPNANTTAKTRYRTKYDTWLKDMADFTAESKYRILQAAVVQVDVAGTVKPAPSLEGIRRVALRPGGKKHFNELVLALEAITMQDVVIPAPKSLRPSSDDQVSS
;
A
#
# COMPACT_ATOMS: atom_id res chain seq x y z
N MET A 1 -31.89 -11.21 -10.52
CA MET A 1 -30.54 -11.60 -10.09
C MET A 1 -30.71 -12.35 -8.77
N SER A 2 -30.60 -13.67 -8.82
CA SER A 2 -30.80 -14.53 -7.64
C SER A 2 -29.47 -14.66 -6.91
N ILE A 3 -29.45 -14.29 -5.63
CA ILE A 3 -28.28 -14.46 -4.76
C ILE A 3 -28.33 -15.90 -4.25
N ASN A 4 -27.40 -16.73 -4.72
CA ASN A 4 -27.14 -18.03 -4.10
C ASN A 4 -26.43 -17.77 -2.78
N ILE A 5 -27.12 -18.04 -1.67
CA ILE A 5 -26.53 -18.11 -0.35
C ILE A 5 -26.18 -19.59 -0.16
N GLU A 6 -24.91 -19.95 -0.37
CA GLU A 6 -24.40 -21.26 0.07
C GLU A 6 -24.45 -21.27 1.61
N GLN A 7 -25.27 -22.16 2.17
CA GLN A 7 -25.21 -22.51 3.58
C GLN A 7 -23.85 -23.17 3.84
N VAL A 8 -22.94 -22.42 4.44
CA VAL A 8 -21.76 -22.98 5.09
C VAL A 8 -22.22 -23.53 6.42
N ASP A 9 -22.30 -24.87 6.54
CA ASP A 9 -22.50 -25.54 7.82
C ASP A 9 -21.25 -25.28 8.67
N ILE A 10 -21.37 -24.36 9.63
CA ILE A 10 -20.36 -24.12 10.65
C ILE A 10 -20.61 -25.16 11.75
N GLU A 11 -19.77 -26.18 11.83
CA GLU A 11 -19.85 -27.20 12.87
C GLU A 11 -19.65 -26.56 14.26
N VAL A 12 -20.53 -26.88 15.20
CA VAL A 12 -20.52 -26.33 16.58
C VAL A 12 -19.24 -26.71 17.34
N GLU A 13 -18.53 -27.75 16.89
CA GLU A 13 -17.24 -28.17 17.44
C GLU A 13 -16.12 -27.16 17.12
N ASP A 14 -16.15 -26.50 15.94
CA ASP A 14 -15.27 -25.36 15.62
C ASP A 14 -15.54 -24.12 16.48
N TRP A 15 -16.73 -24.03 17.10
CA TRP A 15 -17.10 -22.95 18.02
C TRP A 15 -16.61 -23.20 19.46
N ILE A 16 -16.49 -24.46 19.87
CA ILE A 16 -16.05 -24.85 21.22
C ILE A 16 -14.52 -24.96 21.30
N ASP A 17 -13.86 -25.41 20.22
CA ASP A 17 -12.41 -25.26 20.05
C ASP A 17 -12.01 -23.85 19.56
N GLY A 18 -13.01 -23.02 19.25
CA GLY A 18 -12.95 -21.66 18.72
C GLY A 18 -12.43 -20.59 19.68
N VAL A 19 -11.35 -20.86 20.41
CA VAL A 19 -10.45 -19.79 20.84
C VAL A 19 -9.94 -19.15 19.56
N SER A 20 -10.54 -18.03 19.18
CA SER A 20 -10.24 -17.36 17.92
C SER A 20 -8.74 -17.16 17.80
N PHE A 21 -8.08 -17.91 16.92
CA PHE A 21 -6.76 -17.52 16.46
C PHE A 21 -6.96 -16.18 15.79
N THR A 22 -6.58 -15.09 16.46
CA THR A 22 -6.69 -13.74 15.91
C THR A 22 -5.89 -13.74 14.62
N GLN A 23 -6.60 -13.71 13.50
CA GLN A 23 -6.02 -13.62 12.17
C GLN A 23 -6.13 -12.18 11.66
N VAL A 24 -5.09 -11.71 10.99
CA VAL A 24 -5.10 -10.44 10.27
C VAL A 24 -4.70 -10.68 8.82
N LYS A 25 -5.31 -9.92 7.92
CA LYS A 25 -4.90 -9.83 6.53
C LYS A 25 -4.07 -8.57 6.33
N VAL A 26 -2.88 -8.72 5.79
CA VAL A 26 -1.97 -7.62 5.48
C VAL A 26 -1.74 -7.60 3.98
N GLU A 27 -2.05 -6.48 3.34
CA GLU A 27 -1.80 -6.30 1.91
C GLU A 27 -0.44 -5.63 1.71
N ILE A 28 0.41 -6.25 0.89
CA ILE A 28 1.67 -5.67 0.45
C ILE A 28 1.80 -5.78 -1.06
N HIS A 29 2.65 -4.95 -1.67
CA HIS A 29 2.91 -5.01 -3.12
C HIS A 29 4.20 -5.81 -3.38
N ARG A 30 4.21 -6.69 -4.39
CA ARG A 30 5.40 -7.52 -4.66
C ARG A 30 6.56 -6.69 -5.22
N ASN A 31 6.25 -5.65 -5.97
CA ASN A 31 7.17 -4.76 -6.65
C ASN A 31 6.84 -3.29 -6.32
N PRO A 32 7.31 -2.79 -5.17
CA PRO A 32 7.13 -1.37 -4.82
C PRO A 32 7.94 -0.42 -5.71
N ALA A 33 8.83 -0.93 -6.59
CA ALA A 33 9.48 -0.08 -7.58
C ALA A 33 8.48 0.50 -8.59
N LEU A 34 7.37 -0.20 -8.88
CA LEU A 34 6.31 0.34 -9.74
C LEU A 34 5.75 1.66 -9.19
N TYR A 35 5.62 1.78 -7.87
CA TYR A 35 5.20 3.04 -7.25
C TYR A 35 6.23 4.16 -7.42
N ALA A 36 7.52 3.82 -7.40
CA ALA A 36 8.59 4.78 -7.66
C ALA A 36 8.56 5.29 -9.10
N ASP A 37 8.08 4.49 -10.06
CA ASP A 37 7.93 4.86 -11.47
C ASP A 37 6.66 5.70 -11.72
N ILE A 38 5.61 5.50 -10.93
CA ILE A 38 4.35 6.29 -11.01
C ILE A 38 4.57 7.75 -10.60
N LYS A 39 5.37 8.00 -9.56
CA LYS A 39 5.59 9.36 -9.03
C LYS A 39 6.13 10.36 -10.08
N PRO A 40 7.26 10.12 -10.76
CA PRO A 40 7.79 11.08 -11.73
C PRO A 40 6.80 11.30 -12.90
N LEU A 41 5.98 10.31 -13.21
CA LEU A 41 5.00 10.42 -14.27
C LEU A 41 3.85 11.38 -13.90
N TYR A 42 3.45 11.46 -12.62
CA TYR A 42 2.54 12.52 -12.15
C TYR A 42 3.19 13.91 -12.21
N GLU A 43 4.48 14.03 -11.94
CA GLU A 43 5.21 15.31 -12.10
C GLU A 43 5.26 15.73 -13.58
N GLU A 44 5.42 14.77 -14.50
CA GLU A 44 5.33 15.02 -15.95
C GLU A 44 3.91 15.42 -16.41
N ILE A 45 2.87 14.79 -15.85
CA ILE A 45 1.47 15.16 -16.11
C ILE A 45 1.22 16.59 -15.66
N GLU A 46 1.60 16.97 -14.44
CA GLU A 46 1.42 18.33 -13.92
C GLU A 46 2.13 19.36 -14.81
N ALA A 47 3.36 19.06 -15.26
CA ALA A 47 4.09 19.91 -16.18
C ALA A 47 3.38 20.04 -17.55
N ALA A 48 2.82 18.94 -18.08
CA ALA A 48 2.10 18.93 -19.34
C ALA A 48 0.75 19.67 -19.26
N GLU A 49 0.03 19.56 -18.14
CA GLU A 49 -1.19 20.35 -17.87
C GLU A 49 -0.87 21.85 -17.85
N ALA A 50 0.21 22.24 -17.17
CA ALA A 50 0.64 23.63 -17.12
C ALA A 50 1.03 24.18 -18.49
N ASP A 51 1.67 23.36 -19.34
CA ASP A 51 2.02 23.74 -20.70
C ASP A 51 0.79 23.89 -21.60
N LEU A 52 -0.14 22.92 -21.55
CA LEU A 52 -1.41 22.97 -22.27
C LEU A 52 -2.23 24.22 -21.88
N ALA A 53 -2.28 24.55 -20.58
CA ALA A 53 -2.94 25.76 -20.10
C ALA A 53 -2.31 27.04 -20.68
N ARG A 54 -0.97 27.12 -20.74
CA ARG A 54 -0.25 28.26 -21.34
C ARG A 54 -0.53 28.37 -22.84
N LEU A 55 -0.50 27.27 -23.58
CA LEU A 55 -0.77 27.24 -25.02
C LEU A 55 -2.21 27.66 -25.33
N THR A 56 -3.17 27.17 -24.55
CA THR A 56 -4.59 27.53 -24.66
C THR A 56 -4.80 29.02 -24.40
N ALA A 57 -4.23 29.57 -23.32
CA ALA A 57 -4.32 31.00 -23.03
C ALA A 57 -3.72 31.88 -24.13
N ARG A 58 -2.63 31.42 -24.76
CA ARG A 58 -1.99 32.11 -25.90
C ARG A 58 -2.86 32.08 -27.16
N ALA A 59 -3.50 30.94 -27.45
CA ALA A 59 -4.41 30.79 -28.58
C ALA A 59 -5.58 31.78 -28.48
N THR A 60 -6.26 31.79 -27.34
CA THR A 60 -7.39 32.72 -27.08
C THR A 60 -6.97 34.18 -27.13
N SER A 61 -5.74 34.51 -26.70
CA SER A 61 -5.22 35.88 -26.78
C SER A 61 -4.93 36.34 -28.21
N THR A 62 -4.60 35.41 -29.12
CA THR A 62 -4.28 35.72 -30.53
C THR A 62 -5.52 35.99 -31.37
N GLU A 63 -6.61 35.27 -31.09
CA GLU A 63 -7.91 35.50 -31.74
C GLU A 63 -8.47 36.89 -31.40
N ARG A 64 -8.30 37.33 -30.14
CA ARG A 64 -8.85 38.61 -29.67
C ARG A 64 -8.19 39.84 -30.32
N THR A 65 -6.88 39.80 -30.58
CA THR A 65 -6.15 40.89 -31.25
C THR A 65 -6.40 40.97 -32.75
N SER A 66 -6.88 39.88 -33.36
CA SER A 66 -7.17 39.84 -34.80
C SER A 66 -8.50 40.57 -35.12
N ASP A 67 -9.46 40.56 -34.19
CA ASP A 67 -10.77 41.18 -34.37
C ASP A 67 -10.77 42.71 -34.12
N GLU A 68 -9.95 43.21 -33.19
CA GLU A 68 -9.91 44.65 -32.87
C GLU A 68 -9.21 45.53 -33.91
N SER A 69 -8.50 44.94 -34.89
CA SER A 69 -7.83 45.71 -35.95
C SER A 69 -8.71 46.00 -37.18
N SER A 70 -9.98 45.57 -37.18
CA SER A 70 -10.94 45.77 -38.28
C SER A 70 -12.02 46.84 -37.98
N LEU A 71 -11.79 47.75 -37.04
CA LEU A 71 -12.64 48.92 -36.80
C LEU A 71 -12.04 50.18 -37.42
N GLY A 72 -11.89 50.16 -38.75
CA GLY A 72 -11.73 51.36 -39.55
C GLY A 72 -13.03 51.63 -40.29
N GLU A 73 -13.79 52.62 -39.81
CA GLU A 73 -14.94 53.28 -40.47
C GLU A 73 -16.13 52.33 -40.79
N GLU A 74 -17.39 52.67 -40.49
CA GLU A 74 -18.10 53.75 -41.15
C GLU A 74 -19.54 53.86 -40.60
N SER A 75 -20.10 55.07 -40.72
CA SER A 75 -21.49 55.38 -41.09
C SER A 75 -22.71 54.72 -40.39
N ALA A 76 -23.69 55.57 -40.14
CA ALA A 76 -24.95 55.29 -39.46
C ALA A 76 -25.96 54.39 -40.22
N ALA A 77 -26.47 53.38 -39.49
CA ALA A 77 -27.84 52.77 -39.51
C ALA A 77 -28.38 52.12 -40.82
N PRO A 78 -29.50 51.34 -40.84
CA PRO A 78 -30.42 50.85 -39.79
C PRO A 78 -30.87 49.34 -39.88
N ALA A 79 -31.64 48.92 -38.85
CA ALA A 79 -32.68 47.87 -38.74
C ALA A 79 -32.35 46.34 -38.89
N PRO A 80 -32.85 45.47 -37.96
CA PRO A 80 -32.58 44.04 -37.93
C PRO A 80 -33.58 43.23 -38.77
N ALA A 81 -33.07 42.34 -39.62
CA ALA A 81 -33.86 41.32 -40.32
C ALA A 81 -33.30 39.92 -39.99
N ASP A 82 -34.23 39.07 -39.54
CA ASP A 82 -34.28 37.61 -39.57
C ASP A 82 -32.99 36.79 -39.77
N GLY A 83 -32.64 36.05 -38.71
CA GLY A 83 -32.79 34.60 -38.77
C GLY A 83 -31.73 33.77 -39.50
N GLU A 84 -30.48 34.20 -39.57
CA GLU A 84 -29.40 33.32 -40.02
C GLU A 84 -28.79 32.58 -38.83
N GLU A 85 -29.06 31.27 -38.77
CA GLU A 85 -28.28 30.31 -38.00
C GLU A 85 -26.84 30.40 -38.47
N SER A 86 -26.06 31.24 -37.79
CA SER A 86 -24.61 31.31 -37.93
C SER A 86 -24.08 29.92 -37.62
N LEU A 87 -23.80 29.16 -38.69
CA LEU A 87 -23.00 27.96 -38.66
C LEU A 87 -21.61 28.41 -38.25
N GLY A 88 -21.43 28.56 -36.94
CA GLY A 88 -20.19 29.00 -36.32
C GLY A 88 -19.08 28.10 -36.81
N GLU A 89 -18.31 28.63 -37.76
CA GLU A 89 -17.08 28.05 -38.25
C GLU A 89 -16.15 28.01 -37.03
N THR A 90 -16.19 26.90 -36.30
CA THR A 90 -15.29 26.65 -35.17
C THR A 90 -13.89 26.72 -35.72
N ALA A 91 -13.20 27.82 -35.45
CA ALA A 91 -11.81 28.00 -35.80
C ALA A 91 -11.05 26.74 -35.35
N ALA A 92 -10.35 26.11 -36.29
CA ALA A 92 -9.59 24.92 -36.00
C ALA A 92 -8.60 25.24 -34.88
N GLU A 93 -8.59 24.41 -33.82
CA GLU A 93 -7.63 24.57 -32.74
C GLU A 93 -6.20 24.61 -33.31
N PRO A 94 -5.31 25.45 -32.74
CA PRO A 94 -3.94 25.48 -33.21
C PRO A 94 -3.28 24.12 -32.96
N GLU A 95 -2.51 23.65 -33.95
CA GLU A 95 -1.84 22.34 -33.95
C GLU A 95 -1.04 22.08 -32.66
N SER A 96 -0.42 23.11 -32.08
CA SER A 96 0.33 23.01 -30.82
C SER A 96 -0.53 22.68 -29.60
N VAL A 97 -1.79 23.13 -29.55
CA VAL A 97 -2.74 22.78 -28.47
C VAL A 97 -3.18 21.32 -28.64
N THR A 98 -3.44 20.88 -29.87
CA THR A 98 -3.81 19.49 -30.17
C THR A 98 -2.68 18.52 -29.83
N GLU A 99 -1.42 18.86 -30.17
CA GLU A 99 -0.24 18.05 -29.81
C GLU A 99 -0.05 17.95 -28.29
N ALA A 100 -0.16 19.07 -27.58
CA ALA A 100 -0.04 19.10 -26.12
C ALA A 100 -1.13 18.27 -25.43
N ARG A 101 -2.39 18.35 -25.91
CA ARG A 101 -3.50 17.53 -25.42
C ARG A 101 -3.26 16.03 -25.66
N THR A 102 -2.84 15.67 -26.89
CA THR A 102 -2.52 14.29 -27.25
C THR A 102 -1.40 13.73 -26.36
N ARG A 103 -0.37 14.51 -26.08
CA ARG A 103 0.71 14.14 -25.15
C ARG A 103 0.19 13.92 -23.73
N LEU A 104 -0.65 14.82 -23.23
CA LEU A 104 -1.23 14.72 -21.89
C LEU A 104 -2.11 13.46 -21.74
N GLU A 105 -2.96 13.18 -22.73
CA GLU A 105 -3.77 11.96 -22.77
C GLU A 105 -2.89 10.70 -22.76
N ALA A 106 -1.81 10.67 -23.55
CA ALA A 106 -0.87 9.55 -23.55
C ALA A 106 -0.16 9.37 -22.19
N LEU A 107 0.15 10.46 -21.48
CA LEU A 107 0.72 10.39 -20.14
C LEU A 107 -0.29 9.82 -19.13
N TYR A 108 -1.55 10.25 -19.16
CA TYR A 108 -2.60 9.68 -18.30
C TYR A 108 -2.83 8.20 -18.54
N ALA A 109 -2.93 7.77 -19.81
CA ALA A 109 -3.08 6.36 -20.15
C ALA A 109 -1.92 5.53 -19.59
N ARG A 110 -0.69 6.04 -19.72
CA ARG A 110 0.49 5.38 -19.14
C ARG A 110 0.47 5.35 -17.60
N ALA A 111 -0.04 6.40 -16.95
CA ALA A 111 -0.21 6.44 -15.50
C ALA A 111 -1.20 5.38 -15.03
N GLU A 112 -2.35 5.30 -15.70
CA GLU A 112 -3.42 4.34 -15.42
C GLU A 112 -2.92 2.91 -15.62
N ASP A 113 -2.21 2.63 -16.71
CA ASP A 113 -1.61 1.32 -16.98
C ASP A 113 -0.62 0.91 -15.88
N LEU A 114 0.27 1.82 -15.45
CA LEU A 114 1.22 1.56 -14.37
C LEU A 114 0.53 1.37 -13.03
N TYR A 115 -0.51 2.15 -12.75
CA TYR A 115 -1.30 2.01 -11.53
C TYR A 115 -2.06 0.69 -11.51
N ALA A 116 -2.66 0.28 -12.62
CA ALA A 116 -3.32 -1.01 -12.76
C ALA A 116 -2.33 -2.17 -12.59
N GLN A 117 -1.11 -2.06 -13.13
CA GLN A 117 -0.04 -3.03 -12.88
C GLN A 117 0.36 -3.08 -11.40
N TYR A 118 0.46 -1.92 -10.74
CA TYR A 118 0.76 -1.85 -9.31
C TYR A 118 -0.34 -2.48 -8.46
N ASP A 119 -1.61 -2.19 -8.75
CA ASP A 119 -2.76 -2.74 -8.04
C ASP A 119 -2.90 -4.27 -8.23
N ALA A 120 -2.69 -4.74 -9.47
CA ALA A 120 -2.65 -6.17 -9.79
C ALA A 120 -1.46 -6.91 -9.15
N ASP A 121 -0.46 -6.18 -8.66
CA ASP A 121 0.73 -6.72 -8.01
C ASP A 121 0.61 -6.86 -6.48
N LYS A 122 -0.58 -6.60 -5.94
CA LYS A 122 -0.91 -6.84 -4.53
C LYS A 122 -0.88 -8.33 -4.18
N GLU A 123 -0.34 -8.61 -3.01
CA GLU A 123 -0.44 -9.90 -2.33
C GLU A 123 -0.98 -9.71 -0.92
N THR A 124 -1.93 -10.57 -0.52
CA THR A 124 -2.58 -10.52 0.79
C THR A 124 -2.05 -11.65 1.65
N TRP A 125 -1.37 -11.29 2.73
CA TRP A 125 -0.79 -12.22 3.69
C TRP A 125 -1.74 -12.43 4.85
N THR A 126 -2.16 -13.67 5.08
CA THR A 126 -2.96 -14.03 6.25
C THR A 126 -2.04 -14.51 7.36
N LEU A 127 -1.99 -13.75 8.44
CA LEU A 127 -1.16 -14.04 9.62
C LEU A 127 -2.07 -14.48 10.77
N ARG A 128 -1.59 -15.43 11.58
CA ARG A 128 -2.20 -15.77 12.87
C ARG A 128 -1.31 -15.32 14.02
N ALA A 129 -1.93 -15.02 15.16
CA ALA A 129 -1.19 -14.85 16.41
C ALA A 129 -0.42 -16.13 16.75
N LEU A 130 0.78 -15.96 17.32
CA LEU A 130 1.62 -17.05 17.82
C LEU A 130 1.63 -17.03 19.34
N GLU A 131 1.54 -18.21 19.96
CA GLU A 131 1.70 -18.31 21.40
C GLU A 131 3.19 -18.19 21.81
N PRO A 132 3.49 -17.73 23.04
CA PRO A 132 4.87 -17.68 23.54
C PRO A 132 5.61 -19.02 23.52
N ALA A 133 4.89 -20.15 23.58
CA ALA A 133 5.48 -21.48 23.44
C ALA A 133 5.93 -21.76 21.99
N GLU A 134 5.13 -21.38 20.99
CA GLU A 134 5.46 -21.51 19.57
C GLU A 134 6.65 -20.62 19.21
N ILE A 135 6.65 -19.36 19.64
CA ILE A 135 7.76 -18.42 19.41
C ILE A 135 9.07 -18.99 19.95
N ARG A 136 9.05 -19.58 21.16
CA ARG A 136 10.22 -20.25 21.74
C ARG A 136 10.62 -21.48 20.93
N ALA A 137 9.68 -22.30 20.48
CA ALA A 137 9.97 -23.49 19.70
C ALA A 137 10.66 -23.16 18.36
N VAL A 138 10.19 -22.14 17.64
CA VAL A 138 10.74 -21.77 16.32
C VAL A 138 12.08 -21.03 16.38
N THR A 139 12.44 -20.52 17.55
CA THR A 139 13.71 -19.82 17.80
C THR A 139 14.69 -20.62 18.66
N ALA A 140 14.33 -21.84 19.09
CA ALA A 140 15.08 -22.62 20.06
C ALA A 140 16.51 -22.98 19.61
N ASP A 141 16.72 -23.16 18.31
CA ASP A 141 18.01 -23.51 17.69
C ASP A 141 18.87 -22.27 17.36
N LEU A 142 18.33 -21.05 17.52
CA LEU A 142 19.10 -19.83 17.29
C LEU A 142 20.03 -19.53 18.47
N THR A 143 21.31 -19.38 18.18
CA THR A 143 22.31 -19.01 19.20
C THR A 143 22.35 -17.49 19.34
N VAL A 144 22.02 -16.99 20.54
CA VAL A 144 22.14 -15.57 20.87
C VAL A 144 23.64 -15.18 20.92
N PRO A 145 24.10 -14.21 20.11
CA PRO A 145 25.48 -13.73 20.16
C PRO A 145 25.86 -13.21 21.55
N THR A 146 27.03 -13.61 22.05
CA THR A 146 27.50 -13.22 23.39
C THR A 146 28.08 -11.81 23.38
N GLU A 147 27.55 -10.92 24.23
CA GLU A 147 28.06 -9.56 24.39
C GLU A 147 29.52 -9.55 24.87
N PRO A 148 30.43 -8.79 24.21
CA PRO A 148 31.80 -8.65 24.68
C PRO A 148 31.87 -8.06 26.08
N THR A 149 32.72 -8.65 26.93
CA THR A 149 32.90 -8.17 28.31
C THR A 149 33.41 -6.73 28.34
N LYS A 150 32.71 -5.88 29.09
CA LYS A 150 33.07 -4.47 29.29
C LYS A 150 34.50 -4.34 29.81
N LEU A 151 35.24 -3.40 29.24
CA LEU A 151 36.61 -3.11 29.67
C LEU A 151 36.65 -2.40 31.02
N ALA A 152 37.74 -2.62 31.77
CA ALA A 152 38.06 -1.81 32.93
C ALA A 152 38.28 -0.33 32.54
N PRO A 153 37.95 0.64 33.42
CA PRO A 153 38.07 2.08 33.10
C PRO A 153 39.47 2.52 32.65
N ASN A 154 40.51 1.86 33.14
CA ASN A 154 41.92 2.12 32.85
C ASN A 154 42.54 1.18 31.79
N ALA A 155 41.72 0.51 30.98
CA ALA A 155 42.21 -0.37 29.92
C ALA A 155 43.14 0.38 28.94
N ASN A 156 44.24 -0.27 28.56
CA ASN A 156 45.19 0.30 27.60
C ASN A 156 44.59 0.41 26.18
N THR A 157 45.24 1.20 25.32
CA THR A 157 44.77 1.46 23.95
C THR A 157 44.57 0.19 23.12
N THR A 158 45.45 -0.81 23.27
CA THR A 158 45.34 -2.08 22.54
C THR A 158 44.09 -2.86 22.96
N ALA A 159 43.79 -2.92 24.26
CA ALA A 159 42.58 -3.54 24.79
C ALA A 159 41.33 -2.80 24.31
N LYS A 160 41.34 -1.47 24.29
CA LYS A 160 40.26 -0.63 23.75
C LYS A 160 39.99 -0.92 22.28
N THR A 161 41.02 -0.99 21.45
CA THR A 161 40.87 -1.32 20.01
C THR A 161 40.29 -2.72 19.82
N ARG A 162 40.81 -3.74 20.52
CA ARG A 162 40.29 -5.11 20.43
C ARG A 162 38.83 -5.22 20.88
N TYR A 163 38.46 -4.53 21.96
CA TYR A 163 37.07 -4.48 22.42
C TYR A 163 36.17 -3.85 21.37
N ARG A 164 36.58 -2.71 20.77
CA ARG A 164 35.81 -2.04 19.73
C ARG A 164 35.55 -2.98 18.54
N THR A 165 36.57 -3.67 18.05
CA THR A 165 36.38 -4.65 16.96
C THR A 165 35.42 -5.77 17.35
N LYS A 166 35.57 -6.34 18.56
CA LYS A 166 34.64 -7.38 19.05
C LYS A 166 33.21 -6.86 19.19
N TYR A 167 33.05 -5.64 19.66
CA TYR A 167 31.77 -4.98 19.83
C TYR A 167 31.10 -4.71 18.48
N ASP A 168 31.85 -4.21 17.50
CA ASP A 168 31.35 -3.99 16.15
C ASP A 168 30.93 -5.31 15.46
N THR A 169 31.69 -6.40 15.68
CA THR A 169 31.29 -7.74 15.22
C THR A 169 30.02 -8.22 15.92
N TRP A 170 29.95 -8.11 17.26
CA TRP A 170 28.77 -8.50 18.03
C TRP A 170 27.51 -7.74 17.59
N LEU A 171 27.61 -6.44 17.27
CA LEU A 171 26.47 -5.67 16.74
C LEU A 171 25.95 -6.22 15.42
N LYS A 172 26.84 -6.67 14.53
CA LYS A 172 26.45 -7.31 13.26
C LYS A 172 25.80 -8.67 13.51
N ASP A 173 26.45 -9.51 14.32
CA ASP A 173 25.92 -10.84 14.66
C ASP A 173 24.55 -10.72 15.34
N MET A 174 24.34 -9.73 16.21
CA MET A 174 23.05 -9.44 16.84
C MET A 174 21.99 -8.97 15.85
N ALA A 175 22.37 -8.18 14.85
CA ALA A 175 21.45 -7.76 13.79
C ALA A 175 21.02 -8.96 12.94
N ASP A 176 21.96 -9.84 12.58
CA ASP A 176 21.69 -11.06 11.83
C ASP A 176 20.83 -12.05 12.62
N PHE A 177 21.13 -12.26 13.91
CA PHE A 177 20.30 -13.05 14.83
C PHE A 177 18.87 -12.50 14.91
N THR A 178 18.73 -11.18 15.06
CA THR A 178 17.40 -10.54 15.17
C THR A 178 16.61 -10.69 13.87
N ALA A 179 17.26 -10.50 12.72
CA ALA A 179 16.61 -10.69 11.43
C ALA A 179 16.16 -12.14 11.23
N GLU A 180 17.04 -13.10 11.53
CA GLU A 180 16.74 -14.53 11.40
C GLU A 180 15.60 -14.99 12.33
N SER A 181 15.60 -14.52 13.57
CA SER A 181 14.51 -14.75 14.52
C SER A 181 13.17 -14.24 13.96
N LYS A 182 13.14 -13.00 13.45
CA LYS A 182 11.94 -12.44 12.82
C LYS A 182 11.49 -13.21 11.59
N TYR A 183 12.42 -13.69 10.75
CA TYR A 183 12.06 -14.51 9.58
C TYR A 183 11.37 -15.81 9.98
N ARG A 184 11.88 -16.50 11.01
CA ARG A 184 11.31 -17.77 11.49
C ARG A 184 9.98 -17.59 12.20
N ILE A 185 9.87 -16.55 13.03
CA ILE A 185 8.61 -16.17 13.68
C ILE A 185 7.56 -15.84 12.63
N LEU A 186 7.90 -15.02 11.63
CA LEU A 186 6.96 -14.69 10.56
C LEU A 186 6.57 -15.93 9.75
N GLN A 187 7.52 -16.79 9.38
CA GLN A 187 7.24 -18.04 8.66
C GLN A 187 6.20 -18.90 9.40
N ALA A 188 6.33 -19.04 10.72
CA ALA A 188 5.41 -19.82 11.54
C ALA A 188 4.02 -19.18 11.69
N ALA A 189 3.96 -17.85 11.63
CA ALA A 189 2.72 -17.08 11.74
C ALA A 189 1.93 -16.99 10.43
N VAL A 190 2.57 -17.13 9.28
CA VAL A 190 1.88 -17.03 7.98
C VAL A 190 1.07 -18.30 7.75
N VAL A 191 -0.23 -18.15 7.54
CA VAL A 191 -1.15 -19.25 7.24
C VAL A 191 -1.18 -19.49 5.72
N GLN A 192 -1.37 -18.42 4.97
CA GLN A 192 -1.47 -18.44 3.51
C GLN A 192 -1.18 -17.06 2.92
N VAL A 193 -0.89 -17.04 1.62
CA VAL A 193 -0.68 -15.81 0.85
C VAL A 193 -1.55 -15.86 -0.39
N ASP A 194 -2.47 -14.90 -0.53
CA ASP A 194 -3.24 -14.70 -1.75
C ASP A 194 -2.45 -13.83 -2.71
N VAL A 195 -2.24 -14.33 -3.92
CA VAL A 195 -1.52 -13.64 -4.98
C VAL A 195 -2.43 -13.55 -6.20
N ALA A 196 -2.97 -12.36 -6.47
CA ALA A 196 -3.91 -12.11 -7.58
C ALA A 196 -5.10 -13.09 -7.60
N GLY A 197 -5.72 -13.32 -6.43
CA GLY A 197 -6.87 -14.22 -6.26
C GLY A 197 -6.51 -15.70 -6.21
N THR A 198 -5.22 -16.05 -6.32
CA THR A 198 -4.74 -17.42 -6.16
C THR A 198 -4.17 -17.60 -4.76
N VAL A 199 -4.87 -18.37 -3.94
CA VAL A 199 -4.41 -18.76 -2.61
C VAL A 199 -3.22 -19.72 -2.71
N LYS A 200 -2.10 -19.33 -2.11
CA LYS A 200 -0.87 -20.12 -1.99
C LYS A 200 -0.61 -20.49 -0.54
N PRO A 201 0.00 -21.66 -0.28
CA PRO A 201 0.39 -22.05 1.07
C PRO A 201 1.41 -21.08 1.65
N ALA A 202 1.58 -21.13 2.97
CA ALA A 202 2.62 -20.38 3.68
C ALA A 202 4.00 -20.55 3.00
N PRO A 203 4.72 -19.45 2.76
CA PRO A 203 6.02 -19.52 2.10
C PRO A 203 7.06 -20.18 3.00
N SER A 204 8.07 -20.78 2.38
CA SER A 204 9.24 -21.27 3.12
C SER A 204 10.04 -20.11 3.75
N LEU A 205 10.92 -20.43 4.69
CA LEU A 205 11.84 -19.46 5.31
C LEU A 205 12.65 -18.67 4.25
N GLU A 206 13.13 -19.36 3.21
CA GLU A 206 13.79 -18.69 2.09
C GLU A 206 12.85 -17.78 1.31
N GLY A 207 11.58 -18.15 1.16
CA GLY A 207 10.55 -17.30 0.57
C GLY A 207 10.38 -16.00 1.35
N ILE A 208 10.31 -16.08 2.69
CA ILE A 208 10.27 -14.91 3.58
C ILE A 208 11.52 -14.04 3.43
N ARG A 209 12.72 -14.64 3.44
CA ARG A 209 13.97 -13.90 3.23
C ARG A 209 13.98 -13.18 1.88
N ARG A 210 13.49 -13.82 0.82
CA ARG A 210 13.37 -13.21 -0.50
C ARG A 210 12.44 -12.00 -0.48
N VAL A 211 11.34 -12.01 0.28
CA VAL A 211 10.46 -10.83 0.44
C VAL A 211 11.26 -9.63 0.97
N ALA A 212 12.07 -9.82 2.02
CA ALA A 212 12.86 -8.75 2.60
C ALA A 212 13.95 -8.20 1.67
N LEU A 213 14.44 -9.02 0.72
CA LEU A 213 15.47 -8.65 -0.25
C LEU A 213 14.95 -7.96 -1.52
N ARG A 214 13.63 -7.95 -1.75
CA ARG A 214 13.03 -7.24 -2.90
C ARG A 214 13.30 -5.72 -2.79
N PRO A 215 13.28 -4.97 -3.92
CA PRO A 215 13.17 -3.51 -3.86
C PRO A 215 12.04 -3.12 -2.90
N GLY A 216 12.27 -2.21 -1.96
CA GLY A 216 11.30 -1.84 -0.91
C GLY A 216 10.87 -2.96 0.06
N GLY A 217 11.36 -4.18 -0.11
CA GLY A 217 10.95 -5.39 0.62
C GLY A 217 11.16 -5.31 2.12
N LYS A 218 12.18 -4.59 2.59
CA LYS A 218 12.41 -4.34 4.02
C LYS A 218 11.24 -3.59 4.68
N LYS A 219 10.58 -2.68 3.96
CA LYS A 219 9.41 -1.95 4.48
C LYS A 219 8.22 -2.90 4.63
N HIS A 220 7.89 -3.65 3.58
CA HIS A 220 6.80 -4.64 3.62
C HIS A 220 7.05 -5.74 4.66
N PHE A 221 8.29 -6.22 4.78
CA PHE A 221 8.66 -7.18 5.81
C PHE A 221 8.43 -6.62 7.23
N ASN A 222 8.81 -5.36 7.47
CA ASN A 222 8.54 -4.72 8.75
C ASN A 222 7.03 -4.51 8.99
N GLU A 223 6.25 -4.17 7.97
CA GLU A 223 4.78 -4.08 8.08
C GLU A 223 4.16 -5.42 8.49
N LEU A 224 4.62 -6.53 7.90
CA LEU A 224 4.20 -7.88 8.29
C LEU A 224 4.58 -8.22 9.73
N VAL A 225 5.81 -7.89 10.14
CA VAL A 225 6.27 -8.11 11.54
C VAL A 225 5.47 -7.27 12.53
N LEU A 226 5.20 -6.00 12.21
CA LEU A 226 4.39 -5.11 13.07
C LEU A 226 2.94 -5.60 13.18
N ALA A 227 2.35 -6.07 12.08
CA ALA A 227 1.01 -6.66 12.10
C ALA A 227 0.98 -7.92 12.97
N LEU A 228 2.01 -8.76 12.89
CA LEU A 228 2.15 -9.94 13.73
C LEU A 228 2.31 -9.58 15.22
N GLU A 229 3.13 -8.59 15.54
CA GLU A 229 3.28 -8.09 16.92
C GLU A 229 1.94 -7.56 17.43
N ALA A 230 1.20 -6.80 16.62
CA ALA A 230 -0.09 -6.25 16.97
C ALA A 230 -1.13 -7.34 17.29
N ILE A 231 -1.26 -8.37 16.45
CA ILE A 231 -2.22 -9.47 16.72
C ILE A 231 -1.80 -10.36 17.89
N THR A 232 -0.50 -10.47 18.15
CA THR A 232 0.02 -11.31 19.26
C THR A 232 -0.10 -10.58 20.60
N MET A 233 -0.08 -9.25 20.60
CA MET A 233 -0.21 -8.41 21.81
C MET A 233 -1.65 -7.99 22.12
N GLN A 234 -2.59 -8.15 21.19
CA GLN A 234 -3.99 -7.81 21.44
C GLN A 234 -4.61 -8.78 22.45
N ASP A 235 -5.04 -8.26 23.60
CA ASP A 235 -5.89 -8.98 24.53
C ASP A 235 -7.18 -9.36 23.81
N VAL A 236 -7.47 -10.67 23.74
CA VAL A 236 -8.72 -11.18 23.19
C VAL A 236 -9.85 -10.68 24.10
N VAL A 237 -10.60 -9.68 23.62
CA VAL A 237 -11.83 -9.25 24.27
C VAL A 237 -12.86 -10.34 24.02
N ILE A 238 -12.95 -11.31 24.94
CA ILE A 238 -14.01 -12.32 24.90
C ILE A 238 -15.32 -11.56 25.15
N PRO A 239 -16.23 -11.46 24.15
CA PRO A 239 -17.52 -10.83 24.39
C PRO A 239 -18.22 -11.62 25.48
N ALA A 240 -18.59 -10.93 26.56
CA ALA A 240 -19.30 -11.58 27.66
C ALA A 240 -20.49 -12.35 27.09
N PRO A 241 -20.70 -13.62 27.50
CA PRO A 241 -21.83 -14.39 27.02
C PRO A 241 -23.08 -13.55 27.24
N LYS A 242 -23.89 -13.36 26.19
CA LYS A 242 -25.20 -12.71 26.32
C LYS A 242 -25.95 -13.53 27.35
N SER A 243 -25.96 -13.06 28.60
CA SER A 243 -26.70 -13.69 29.66
C SER A 243 -28.13 -13.80 29.14
N LEU A 244 -28.64 -15.02 29.10
CA LEU A 244 -30.04 -15.30 28.86
C LEU A 244 -30.80 -14.42 29.85
N ARG A 245 -31.32 -13.28 29.38
CA ARG A 245 -32.23 -12.47 30.20
C ARG A 245 -33.35 -13.44 30.57
N PRO A 246 -33.61 -13.70 31.86
CA PRO A 246 -34.81 -14.42 32.21
C PRO A 246 -35.97 -13.62 31.60
N SER A 247 -36.72 -14.28 30.72
CA SER A 247 -37.97 -13.74 30.19
C SER A 247 -38.83 -13.35 31.38
N SER A 248 -39.03 -12.05 31.56
CA SER A 248 -39.85 -11.49 32.61
C SER A 248 -41.33 -11.43 32.20
N ASP A 249 -41.81 -12.41 31.41
CA ASP A 249 -43.21 -12.49 30.98
C ASP A 249 -44.13 -13.28 31.92
N ASP A 250 -43.62 -13.81 33.04
CA ASP A 250 -44.46 -14.38 34.11
C ASP A 250 -44.62 -13.40 35.29
N GLN A 251 -45.31 -12.28 35.05
CA GLN A 251 -46.02 -11.57 36.13
C GLN A 251 -47.51 -11.79 35.94
N VAL A 252 -47.92 -12.93 36.50
CA VAL A 252 -49.28 -13.39 36.77
C VAL A 252 -50.14 -12.25 37.31
N SER A 253 -51.24 -12.00 36.62
CA SER A 253 -52.33 -11.16 37.12
C SER A 253 -52.94 -11.78 38.39
N SER A 254 -53.04 -11.01 39.47
CA SER A 254 -53.89 -11.28 40.62
C SER A 254 -54.41 -9.98 41.20
#